data_AF-U6GQ34-F1
#
_entry.id   AF-U6GQ34-F1
#
_cell.length_a   1.000
_cell.length_b   1.000
_cell.length_c   1.000
_cell.angle_alpha   90.00
_cell.angle_beta   90.00
_cell.angle_gamma   90.00
#
_symmetry.space_group_name_H-M   'P 1'
#
loop_
_entity.id
_entity.type
_entity.pdbx_description
1 polymer ?
#
loop_
_entity_poly.entity_id
_entity_poly.type
_entity_poly.pdbx_seq_one_letter_code
_entity_poly.pdbx_strand_id
1 'polypeptide(L)'
;MRLTIELILQAPQYKSPAENWTLNLRGHQLEVIENLGATGDYFECIDLSDNQIIKLDGFPPLSRLNSLILCNNRVARISPDLISFLPNLESLVLTNNRGLKRKVTDCSLDRTSL
;
A
#
# COMPACT_ATOMS: atom_id res chain seq x y z
N MET A 1 14.68 -6.34 -3.26
CA MET A 1 15.28 -4.97 -3.23
C MET A 1 14.76 -4.26 -1.99
N ARG A 2 15.46 -3.23 -1.48
CA ARG A 2 14.97 -2.41 -0.35
C ARG A 2 14.21 -1.18 -0.85
N LEU A 3 13.19 -0.76 -0.10
CA LEU A 3 12.46 0.47 -0.37
C LEU A 3 13.25 1.66 0.19
N THR A 4 14.16 2.21 -0.60
CA THR A 4 14.99 3.36 -0.20
C THR A 4 14.26 4.68 -0.37
N ILE A 5 14.71 5.72 0.35
CA ILE A 5 14.20 7.08 0.19
C ILE A 5 14.41 7.57 -1.25
N GLU A 6 15.56 7.30 -1.84
CA GLU A 6 15.88 7.66 -3.23
C GLU A 6 14.88 7.06 -4.22
N LEU A 7 14.52 5.78 -4.02
CA LEU A 7 13.53 5.12 -4.86
C LEU A 7 12.16 5.82 -4.78
N ILE A 8 11.72 6.20 -3.57
CA ILE A 8 10.45 6.92 -3.37
C ILE A 8 10.47 8.28 -4.08
N LEU A 9 11.57 9.02 -3.97
CA LEU A 9 11.68 10.36 -4.57
C LEU A 9 11.78 10.33 -6.10
N GLN A 10 12.34 9.26 -6.67
CA GLN A 10 12.51 9.09 -8.11
C GLN A 10 11.35 8.33 -8.77
N ALA A 11 10.50 7.69 -7.99
CA ALA A 11 9.36 6.93 -8.49
C ALA A 11 8.38 7.83 -9.26
N PRO A 12 7.71 7.30 -10.30
CA PRO A 12 6.70 8.05 -11.04
C PRO A 12 5.54 8.48 -10.13
N GLN A 13 5.17 9.75 -10.28
CA GLN A 13 4.08 10.39 -9.55
C GLN A 13 3.13 11.01 -10.56
N TYR A 14 1.84 10.73 -10.45
CA TYR A 14 0.84 11.24 -11.38
C TYR A 14 -0.52 11.35 -10.72
N LYS A 15 -1.42 12.10 -11.36
CA LYS A 15 -2.82 12.16 -10.98
C LYS A 15 -3.57 11.05 -11.71
N SER A 16 -4.22 10.16 -10.96
CA SER A 16 -5.02 9.08 -11.51
C SER A 16 -6.30 9.62 -12.19
N PRO A 17 -6.99 8.82 -13.03
CA PRO A 17 -8.28 9.21 -13.61
C PRO A 17 -9.38 9.50 -12.57
N ALA A 18 -9.21 9.02 -11.34
CA ALA A 18 -10.08 9.33 -10.20
C ALA A 18 -9.66 10.63 -9.48
N GLU A 19 -8.77 11.43 -10.07
CA GLU A 19 -8.24 12.68 -9.53
C GLU A 19 -7.43 12.53 -8.22
N ASN A 20 -6.95 11.32 -7.90
CA ASN A 20 -6.08 11.06 -6.75
C ASN A 20 -4.59 11.14 -7.14
N TRP A 21 -3.78 11.85 -6.36
CA TRP A 21 -2.32 11.81 -6.44
C TRP A 21 -1.81 10.43 -6.08
N THR A 22 -1.12 9.80 -7.04
CA THR A 22 -0.69 8.42 -6.98
C THR A 22 0.83 8.31 -7.10
N LEU A 23 1.42 7.55 -6.16
CA LEU A 23 2.83 7.14 -6.22
C LEU A 23 2.93 5.71 -6.78
N ASN A 24 3.75 5.52 -7.81
CA ASN A 24 3.95 4.22 -8.44
C ASN A 24 5.27 3.57 -7.98
N LEU A 25 5.16 2.51 -7.19
CA LEU A 25 6.27 1.70 -6.70
C LEU A 25 6.22 0.28 -7.28
N ARG A 26 5.61 0.09 -8.45
CA ARG A 26 5.41 -1.22 -9.07
C ARG A 26 6.73 -1.87 -9.52
N GLY A 27 6.84 -3.19 -9.34
CA GLY A 27 7.87 -3.99 -10.02
C GLY A 27 9.29 -3.89 -9.46
N HIS A 28 9.46 -3.39 -8.23
CA HIS A 28 10.78 -3.21 -7.61
C HIS A 28 11.25 -4.40 -6.77
N GLN A 29 10.51 -5.52 -6.77
CA GLN A 29 10.84 -6.70 -5.96
C GLN A 29 11.01 -6.35 -4.47
N LEU A 30 10.15 -5.48 -3.95
CA LEU A 30 10.15 -5.08 -2.54
C LEU A 30 9.61 -6.21 -1.67
N GLU A 31 10.28 -6.51 -0.56
CA GLU A 31 9.83 -7.54 0.40
C GLU A 31 9.26 -6.92 1.68
N VAL A 32 9.76 -5.74 2.03
CA VAL A 32 9.45 -5.01 3.27
C VAL A 32 9.06 -3.59 2.91
N ILE A 33 8.01 -3.10 3.56
CA ILE A 33 7.60 -1.69 3.50
C ILE A 33 8.40 -0.94 4.56
N GLU A 34 9.13 0.08 4.13
CA GLU A 34 9.95 0.94 4.98
C GLU A 34 10.08 2.33 4.33
N ASN A 35 10.53 3.33 5.07
CA ASN A 35 10.86 4.67 4.56
C ASN A 35 9.72 5.45 3.89
N LEU A 36 8.47 5.00 3.98
CA LEU A 36 7.30 5.72 3.44
C LEU A 36 7.10 7.11 4.07
N GLY A 37 7.80 7.44 5.17
CA GLY A 37 7.81 8.80 5.74
C GLY A 37 8.38 9.83 4.77
N ALA A 38 9.22 9.40 3.82
CA ALA A 38 9.75 10.25 2.76
C ALA A 38 8.67 10.77 1.80
N THR A 39 7.48 10.15 1.78
CA THR A 39 6.35 10.62 0.96
C THR A 39 5.71 11.90 1.49
N GLY A 40 6.00 12.31 2.73
CA GLY A 40 5.47 13.54 3.33
C GLY A 40 3.95 13.58 3.43
N ASP A 41 3.29 12.41 3.48
CA ASP A 41 1.82 12.28 3.48
C ASP A 41 1.16 13.02 2.30
N TYR A 42 1.81 13.05 1.12
CA TYR A 42 1.31 13.80 -0.03
C TYR A 42 0.30 13.01 -0.88
N PHE A 43 0.44 11.69 -0.94
CA PHE A 43 -0.30 10.85 -1.88
C PHE A 43 -1.60 10.31 -1.29
N GLU A 44 -2.66 10.36 -2.10
CA GLU A 44 -3.92 9.70 -1.79
C GLU A 44 -3.90 8.21 -2.16
N CYS A 45 -3.07 7.82 -3.13
CA CYS A 45 -2.93 6.42 -3.55
C CYS A 45 -1.45 6.00 -3.65
N ILE A 46 -1.14 4.78 -3.20
CA ILE A 46 0.16 4.16 -3.41
C ILE A 46 -0.04 2.80 -4.10
N ASP A 47 0.62 2.63 -5.24
CA ASP A 47 0.64 1.36 -5.98
C ASP A 47 1.95 0.60 -5.71
N LEU A 48 1.83 -0.51 -4.97
CA LEU A 48 2.89 -1.46 -4.63
C LEU A 48 2.73 -2.78 -5.42
N SER A 49 2.02 -2.78 -6.55
CA SER A 49 1.80 -3.98 -7.36
C SER A 49 3.10 -4.62 -7.86
N ASP A 50 3.06 -5.90 -8.19
CA ASP A 50 4.20 -6.67 -8.73
C ASP A 50 5.47 -6.60 -7.85
N ASN A 51 5.28 -6.60 -6.54
CA ASN A 51 6.36 -6.72 -5.57
C ASN A 51 6.34 -8.10 -4.90
N GLN A 52 7.17 -8.30 -3.89
CA GLN A 52 7.28 -9.54 -3.12
C GLN A 52 6.93 -9.31 -1.64
N ILE A 53 6.06 -8.32 -1.36
CA ILE A 53 5.75 -7.88 0.00
C ILE A 53 5.06 -9.02 0.76
N ILE A 54 5.55 -9.32 1.96
CA ILE A 54 5.08 -10.44 2.79
C ILE A 54 4.17 -9.95 3.93
N LYS A 55 4.43 -8.75 4.45
CA LYS A 55 3.70 -8.18 5.59
C LYS A 55 3.32 -6.73 5.30
N LEU A 56 2.07 -6.38 5.60
CA LEU A 56 1.61 -4.99 5.67
C LEU A 56 1.88 -4.44 7.07
N ASP A 57 2.98 -3.72 7.20
CA ASP A 57 3.49 -3.11 8.44
C ASP A 57 4.51 -2.01 8.08
N GLY A 58 5.00 -1.25 9.08
CA GLY A 58 6.06 -0.26 8.88
C GLY A 58 5.59 1.03 8.20
N PHE A 59 4.28 1.30 8.20
CA PHE A 59 3.72 2.56 7.71
C PHE A 59 3.94 3.67 8.74
N PRO A 60 4.40 4.86 8.32
CA PRO A 60 4.25 6.07 9.14
C PRO A 60 2.77 6.48 9.17
N PRO A 61 2.39 7.46 10.01
CA PRO A 61 1.08 8.09 9.91
C PRO A 61 0.91 8.73 8.52
N LEU A 62 -0.05 8.23 7.73
CA LEU A 62 -0.42 8.77 6.42
C LEU A 62 -1.92 9.04 6.41
N SER A 63 -2.29 10.29 6.70
CA SER A 63 -3.68 10.70 6.83
C SER A 63 -4.34 10.97 5.49
N ARG A 64 -3.58 11.22 4.42
CA ARG A 64 -4.15 11.46 3.08
C ARG A 64 -4.36 10.18 2.28
N LEU A 65 -3.65 9.11 2.65
CA LEU A 65 -3.72 7.84 1.94
C LEU A 65 -5.12 7.22 2.07
N ASN A 66 -5.85 7.15 0.95
CA ASN A 66 -7.18 6.55 0.86
C ASN A 66 -7.16 5.18 0.18
N SER A 67 -6.17 4.92 -0.69
CA SER A 67 -6.11 3.71 -1.49
C SER A 67 -4.71 3.09 -1.47
N LEU A 68 -4.65 1.79 -1.19
CA LEU A 68 -3.42 1.03 -1.20
C LEU A 68 -3.57 -0.20 -2.09
N ILE A 69 -2.75 -0.27 -3.15
CA ILE A 69 -2.83 -1.33 -4.17
C ILE A 69 -1.64 -2.26 -4.03
N LEU A 70 -1.87 -3.55 -3.79
CA LEU A 70 -0.85 -4.58 -3.59
C LEU A 70 -1.08 -5.79 -4.50
N CYS A 71 -1.51 -5.58 -5.74
CA CYS A 71 -1.74 -6.66 -6.67
C CYS A 71 -0.46 -7.49 -6.89
N ASN A 72 -0.59 -8.80 -7.05
CA ASN A 72 0.53 -9.71 -7.37
C ASN A 72 1.67 -9.70 -6.34
N ASN A 73 1.35 -9.59 -5.05
CA ASN A 73 2.32 -9.69 -3.95
C ASN A 73 2.27 -11.05 -3.23
N ARG A 74 2.98 -11.18 -2.10
CA ARG A 74 3.03 -12.38 -1.25
C ARG A 74 2.52 -12.10 0.16
N VAL A 75 1.59 -11.16 0.31
CA VAL A 75 1.12 -10.72 1.62
C VAL A 75 0.51 -11.92 2.36
N ALA A 76 1.02 -12.19 3.56
CA ALA A 76 0.59 -13.28 4.43
C ALA A 76 0.11 -12.77 5.79
N ARG A 77 0.47 -11.54 6.17
CA ARG A 77 0.15 -10.93 7.46
C ARG A 77 -0.16 -9.46 7.28
N ILE A 78 -1.20 -8.99 7.97
CA ILE A 78 -1.57 -7.58 8.06
C ILE A 78 -1.42 -7.18 9.52
N SER A 79 -0.72 -6.07 9.79
CA SER A 79 -0.57 -5.55 11.14
C SER A 79 -1.95 -5.17 11.72
N PRO A 80 -2.28 -5.57 12.96
CA PRO A 80 -3.56 -5.18 13.58
C PRO A 80 -3.69 -3.66 13.74
N ASP A 81 -2.56 -2.97 13.88
CA ASP A 81 -2.51 -1.52 14.08
C ASP A 81 -2.46 -0.74 12.77
N LEU A 82 -2.63 -1.39 11.61
CA LEU A 82 -2.52 -0.73 10.30
C LEU A 82 -3.44 0.49 10.19
N ILE A 83 -4.66 0.37 10.71
CA ILE A 83 -5.68 1.44 10.68
C ILE A 83 -5.25 2.65 11.53
N SER A 84 -4.49 2.44 12.60
CA SER A 84 -3.96 3.52 13.45
C SER A 84 -2.97 4.41 12.69
N PHE A 85 -2.24 3.84 11.73
CA PHE A 85 -1.30 4.58 10.88
C PHE A 85 -1.95 5.14 9.61
N LEU A 86 -3.01 4.48 9.12
CA LEU A 86 -3.70 4.84 7.88
C LEU A 86 -5.19 5.14 8.18
N PRO A 87 -5.50 6.21 8.95
CA PRO A 87 -6.84 6.44 9.49
C PRO A 87 -7.92 6.70 8.42
N ASN A 88 -7.52 7.11 7.22
CA ASN A 88 -8.42 7.40 6.11
C ASN A 88 -8.34 6.37 4.99
N LEU A 89 -7.73 5.21 5.22
CA LEU A 89 -7.69 4.14 4.23
C LEU A 89 -9.10 3.57 3.99
N GLU A 90 -9.57 3.68 2.75
CA GLU A 90 -10.90 3.22 2.32
C GLU A 90 -10.80 1.98 1.42
N SER A 91 -9.72 1.87 0.65
CA SER A 91 -9.53 0.80 -0.31
C SER A 91 -8.19 0.09 -0.11
N LEU A 92 -8.26 -1.24 0.13
CA LEU A 92 -7.10 -2.11 0.23
C LEU A 92 -7.21 -3.24 -0.79
N VAL A 93 -6.48 -3.12 -1.89
CA VAL A 93 -6.55 -4.08 -3.00
C VAL A 93 -5.47 -5.15 -2.85
N LEU A 94 -5.89 -6.39 -2.58
CA LEU A 94 -5.03 -7.55 -2.32
C LEU A 94 -5.13 -8.64 -3.41
N THR A 95 -5.57 -8.28 -4.61
CA THR A 95 -5.77 -9.22 -5.72
C THR A 95 -4.50 -10.01 -6.03
N ASN A 96 -4.65 -11.32 -6.24
CA ASN A 96 -3.55 -12.25 -6.54
C ASN A 96 -2.41 -12.24 -5.49
N ASN A 97 -2.74 -12.14 -4.20
CA ASN A 97 -1.80 -12.40 -3.11
C ASN A 97 -1.79 -13.87 -2.73
N ARG A 98 -0.63 -14.53 -2.88
CA ARG A 98 -0.50 -15.99 -2.65
C ARG A 98 -0.33 -16.37 -1.18
N GLY A 99 0.01 -15.42 -0.31
CA GLY A 99 0.30 -15.65 1.11
C GLY A 99 -0.93 -15.68 2.02
N LEU A 100 -2.07 -15.15 1.55
CA LEU A 100 -3.31 -15.11 2.32
C LEU A 100 -3.96 -16.51 2.33
N LYS A 101 -3.97 -17.14 3.51
CA LYS A 101 -4.56 -18.48 3.70
C LYS A 101 -6.08 -18.52 3.46
N ARG A 102 -6.74 -17.37 3.54
CA ARG A 102 -8.14 -17.17 3.15
C ARG A 102 -8.11 -16.33 1.88
N LYS A 103 -8.77 -16.77 0.81
CA LYS A 103 -8.98 -15.95 -0.40
C LYS A 103 -9.77 -14.71 0.02
N VAL A 104 -9.07 -13.65 0.41
CA VAL A 104 -9.64 -12.33 0.60
C VAL A 104 -9.73 -11.74 -0.81
N THR A 105 -10.76 -12.15 -1.54
CA THR A 105 -11.14 -11.54 -2.81
C THR A 105 -11.94 -10.29 -2.49
N ASP A 106 -11.38 -9.13 -2.81
CA ASP A 106 -11.95 -7.79 -2.69
C ASP A 106 -12.50 -7.44 -1.30
N CYS A 107 -11.61 -7.00 -0.41
CA CYS A 107 -12.01 -6.20 0.75
C CYS A 107 -12.01 -4.72 0.35
N SER A 108 -13.08 -4.25 -0.27
CA SER A 108 -13.51 -2.87 -0.02
C SER A 108 -13.79 -2.80 1.48
N LEU A 109 -13.02 -1.99 2.21
CA LEU A 109 -13.25 -1.77 3.62
C LEU A 109 -14.52 -0.91 3.73
N ASP A 110 -15.68 -1.54 3.60
CA ASP A 110 -16.94 -0.89 3.95
C ASP A 110 -16.87 -0.58 5.45
N ARG A 111 -16.79 0.72 5.77
CA ARG A 111 -16.72 1.25 7.15
C ARG A 111 -17.91 0.85 8.05
N THR A 112 -18.85 0.06 7.54
CA THR A 112 -20.04 -0.46 8.22
C THR A 112 -19.82 -1.79 8.97
N SER A 113 -18.61 -2.36 8.97
CA SER A 113 -18.34 -3.67 9.61
C SER A 113 -17.21 -3.66 10.65
N LEU A 114 -17.10 -2.61 11.47
CA LEU A 114 -16.30 -2.57 12.70
C LEU A 114 -17.17 -2.17 13.90
#